data_AF-A0A1J4RE51-F1
#
_entry.id   AF-A0A1J4RE51-F1
#
_cell.length_a   1.000
_cell.length_b   1.000
_cell.length_c   1.000
_cell.angle_alpha   90.00
_cell.angle_beta   90.00
_cell.angle_gamma   90.00
#
_symmetry.space_group_name_H-M   'P 1'
#
loop_
_entity.id
_entity.type
_entity.pdbx_description
1 polymer ?
#
loop_
_entity_poly.entity_id
_entity_poly.type
_entity_poly.pdbx_seq_one_letter_code
_entity_poly.pdbx_strand_id
1 'polypeptide(L)'
;MAYRPKIFGKIAACKNTLTACRAVVMTSVLLVAVGVNLPSSALASVTPDNQKAIIEIHGTGVSPLSKVALSAGKGQAIQAQADKNGNFVFTGLQYFSFVPLNLRISLPDQSSEAVVVPRSVLDIALDPYGSMVSVSGKISPAGSIAINIDGVEANSQIAGQSGEFSINARTPLGLADGTSSIMASIINVGEACCPSTLVPVAPVQLLISSIGVRHSSPTNPVLKKPPVQNAPSYMPPAQKQNQKESPALEKDPAKEKPKKSPAPYMVLGTVQDRFELDISDQTQAISFPSSSYDSTWVGGMKKLTDMVRNAIVTRTLMIGAFIDGRATNAALGSVRKLNAQAMKDYQVSDTICKFGTLTRSIAGSDTKVDVNKLAFNKILLDRDSQVLHTMYGESTRGMVENLNDFKAKYCEGVDANNGLSGYCNSTQSVPDKFFNRDVDYTRVFDLPLTLDVDYSDATLTEQEQQLISLFQNLSLRDPVYGLDNGKTAQKQDKTDDFQDLHQVLAARQLVGNTFANQVAMKAKGNGSSATYMKNVLTKLGLGAADATKLIGDNPSYEAQMEILTKKLYQDPAFYANLYDTPANVDRQKVAITAVDLMQERDFLGSLKRKEMLLSELLEMKLRRRSEELNQGASAEGR
;
A
#
# COMPACT_ATOMS: atom_id res chain seq x y z
N MET A 1 41.88 -37.40 11.01
CA MET A 1 40.50 -37.66 10.57
C MET A 1 39.80 -36.32 10.41
N ALA A 2 39.56 -35.95 9.17
CA ALA A 2 39.00 -34.67 8.76
C ALA A 2 37.54 -34.85 8.35
N TYR A 3 36.67 -33.88 8.62
CA TYR A 3 35.62 -33.45 7.68
C TYR A 3 34.98 -32.13 8.16
N ARG A 4 35.24 -31.05 7.41
CA ARG A 4 34.44 -29.81 7.39
C ARG A 4 33.46 -29.90 6.22
N PRO A 5 32.26 -29.31 6.27
CA PRO A 5 31.57 -28.92 5.07
C PRO A 5 31.56 -27.39 4.90
N LYS A 6 32.15 -26.95 3.79
CA LYS A 6 31.76 -25.73 3.06
C LYS A 6 30.85 -26.19 1.93
N ILE A 7 29.61 -25.68 1.84
CA ILE A 7 28.84 -25.70 0.60
C ILE A 7 28.13 -24.35 0.45
N PHE A 8 28.66 -23.52 -0.45
CA PHE A 8 27.95 -22.43 -1.13
C PHE A 8 28.16 -22.68 -2.61
N GLY A 9 27.10 -22.87 -3.38
CA GLY A 9 27.20 -23.17 -4.80
C GLY A 9 25.86 -23.22 -5.53
N LYS A 10 25.54 -22.08 -6.16
CA LYS A 10 24.82 -21.88 -7.43
C LYS A 10 23.70 -22.87 -7.80
N ILE A 11 22.46 -22.38 -7.86
CA ILE A 11 21.39 -22.95 -8.69
C ILE A 11 21.23 -22.07 -9.93
N ALA A 12 21.48 -22.67 -11.08
CA ALA A 12 21.12 -22.18 -12.40
C ALA A 12 20.26 -23.23 -13.10
N ALA A 13 19.35 -22.74 -13.95
CA ALA A 13 18.60 -23.45 -14.97
C ALA A 13 17.47 -24.40 -14.53
N CYS A 14 16.22 -23.95 -14.75
CA CYS A 14 15.12 -24.83 -15.13
C CYS A 14 14.45 -24.24 -16.38
N LYS A 15 14.76 -24.86 -17.53
CA LYS A 15 14.08 -24.69 -18.83
C LYS A 15 13.41 -26.04 -19.12
N ASN A 16 12.33 -26.01 -19.91
CA ASN A 16 11.42 -27.10 -20.31
C ASN A 16 10.16 -27.13 -19.44
N THR A 17 8.93 -27.27 -19.91
CA THR A 17 8.38 -27.65 -21.23
C THR A 17 6.87 -27.50 -21.08
N LEU A 18 6.15 -26.84 -22.00
CA LEU A 18 4.70 -27.05 -22.12
C LEU A 18 4.24 -26.68 -23.54
N THR A 19 4.33 -27.68 -24.40
CA THR A 19 3.67 -27.76 -25.70
C THR A 19 2.60 -28.82 -25.57
N ALA A 20 1.33 -28.44 -25.73
CA ALA A 20 0.21 -29.25 -26.25
C ALA A 20 -1.11 -28.74 -25.66
N CYS A 21 -1.91 -28.05 -26.49
CA CYS A 21 -3.35 -28.24 -26.60
C CYS A 21 -3.95 -27.16 -27.50
N ARG A 22 -4.26 -27.54 -28.75
CA ARG A 22 -5.53 -27.20 -29.43
C ARG A 22 -5.51 -27.72 -30.87
N ALA A 23 -6.00 -28.95 -31.01
CA ALA A 23 -6.76 -29.38 -32.17
C ALA A 23 -8.25 -29.10 -31.91
N VAL A 24 -9.09 -29.25 -32.95
CA VAL A 24 -10.57 -29.07 -33.00
C VAL A 24 -10.93 -27.61 -33.36
N VAL A 25 -11.50 -27.23 -34.51
CA VAL A 25 -12.44 -27.87 -35.46
C VAL A 25 -12.09 -27.39 -36.88
N MET A 26 -12.06 -28.31 -37.84
CA MET A 26 -12.13 -27.99 -39.27
C MET A 26 -13.31 -28.79 -39.84
N THR A 27 -14.38 -28.12 -40.25
CA THR A 27 -15.40 -28.70 -41.13
C THR A 27 -16.17 -27.61 -41.87
N SER A 28 -15.88 -27.55 -43.18
CA SER A 28 -16.83 -27.45 -44.31
C SER A 28 -17.92 -26.38 -44.31
N VAL A 29 -17.83 -25.44 -45.27
CA VAL A 29 -18.96 -25.10 -46.17
C VAL A 29 -18.41 -24.77 -47.57
N LEU A 30 -18.96 -25.50 -48.55
CA LEU A 30 -18.74 -25.41 -49.99
C LEU A 30 -19.96 -24.69 -50.62
N LEU A 31 -19.72 -23.94 -51.72
CA LEU A 31 -20.68 -23.44 -52.72
C LEU A 31 -21.68 -22.34 -52.30
N VAL A 32 -21.65 -21.20 -52.99
CA VAL A 32 -22.54 -20.91 -54.13
C VAL A 32 -22.08 -19.62 -54.81
N ALA A 33 -21.79 -19.74 -56.10
CA ALA A 33 -21.63 -18.64 -57.03
C ALA A 33 -23.01 -18.10 -57.41
N VAL A 34 -23.31 -16.85 -57.05
CA VAL A 34 -24.33 -16.03 -57.74
C VAL A 34 -23.75 -14.63 -57.87
N GLY A 35 -23.46 -14.25 -59.10
CA GLY A 35 -23.13 -12.89 -59.46
C GLY A 35 -24.35 -12.00 -59.28
N VAL A 36 -24.22 -10.98 -58.44
CA VAL A 36 -25.10 -9.82 -58.43
C VAL A 36 -24.19 -8.59 -58.52
N ASN A 37 -24.19 -7.97 -59.70
CA ASN A 37 -23.61 -6.66 -59.93
C ASN A 37 -24.40 -5.63 -59.10
N LEU A 38 -23.78 -5.07 -58.07
CA LEU A 38 -24.24 -3.86 -57.39
C LEU A 38 -23.36 -2.69 -57.85
N PRO A 39 -23.94 -1.52 -58.17
CA PRO A 39 -23.19 -0.39 -58.70
C PRO A 39 -22.35 0.23 -57.58
N SER A 40 -21.04 0.05 -57.67
CA SER A 40 -20.04 0.81 -56.94
C SER A 40 -19.91 2.21 -57.54
N SER A 41 -20.83 3.10 -57.16
CA SER A 41 -20.71 4.54 -57.35
C SER A 41 -20.90 5.26 -56.02
N ALA A 42 -20.06 4.92 -55.04
CA ALA A 42 -19.65 5.87 -54.02
C ALA A 42 -18.40 6.57 -54.55
N LEU A 43 -18.54 7.85 -54.86
CA LEU A 43 -17.46 8.76 -55.22
C LEU A 43 -16.40 8.71 -54.11
N ALA A 44 -15.37 7.89 -54.28
CA ALA A 44 -14.11 8.08 -53.61
C ALA A 44 -13.56 9.41 -54.14
N SER A 45 -13.78 10.49 -53.37
CA SER A 45 -13.03 11.72 -53.59
C SER A 45 -11.56 11.33 -53.47
N VAL A 46 -10.84 11.34 -54.59
CA VAL A 46 -9.40 11.17 -54.62
C VAL A 46 -8.81 12.36 -53.86
N THR A 47 -8.68 12.21 -52.54
CA THR A 47 -7.92 13.12 -51.70
C THR A 47 -6.47 13.00 -52.15
N PRO A 48 -5.83 14.09 -52.62
CA PRO A 48 -4.47 14.02 -53.15
C PRO A 48 -3.50 13.47 -52.09
N ASP A 49 -2.70 12.46 -52.48
CA ASP A 49 -1.75 11.65 -51.68
C ASP A 49 -0.66 12.43 -50.91
N ASN A 50 -0.69 13.76 -50.93
CA ASN A 50 0.38 14.63 -50.43
C ASN A 50 0.00 15.43 -49.18
N GLN A 51 -1.13 15.13 -48.53
CA GLN A 51 -1.54 15.80 -47.29
C GLN A 51 -0.62 15.40 -46.13
N LYS A 52 0.43 16.19 -45.93
CA LYS A 52 1.26 16.16 -44.73
C LYS A 52 0.59 17.00 -43.66
N ALA A 53 0.50 16.48 -42.45
CA ALA A 53 0.10 17.24 -41.27
C ALA A 53 1.27 17.31 -40.29
N ILE A 54 1.32 18.41 -39.52
CA ILE A 54 2.32 18.61 -38.48
C ILE A 54 1.63 18.38 -37.14
N ILE A 55 2.22 17.55 -36.29
CA ILE A 55 1.77 17.35 -34.92
C ILE A 55 2.62 18.20 -33.99
N GLU A 56 1.93 18.93 -33.11
CA GLU A 56 2.53 19.62 -31.99
C GLU A 56 2.01 19.01 -30.69
N ILE A 57 2.93 18.57 -29.82
CA ILE A 57 2.61 18.01 -28.51
C ILE A 57 3.14 18.98 -27.46
N HIS A 58 2.22 19.61 -26.74
CA HIS A 58 2.52 20.45 -25.58
C HIS A 58 2.24 19.64 -24.32
N GLY A 59 3.15 19.69 -23.35
CA GLY A 59 2.92 19.09 -22.05
C GLY A 59 3.35 20.01 -20.91
N THR A 60 2.64 19.92 -19.78
CA THR A 60 2.92 20.69 -18.56
C THR A 60 2.82 19.77 -17.34
N GLY A 61 3.51 20.12 -16.24
CA GLY A 61 3.42 19.38 -14.98
C GLY A 61 4.41 18.23 -14.81
N VAL A 62 5.46 18.17 -15.65
CA VAL A 62 6.60 17.26 -15.42
C VAL A 62 7.65 17.89 -14.49
N SER A 63 8.53 17.08 -13.92
CA SER A 63 9.63 17.60 -13.09
C SER A 63 10.50 18.58 -13.90
N PRO A 64 10.88 19.75 -13.36
CA PRO A 64 11.71 20.73 -14.06
C PRO A 64 13.00 20.12 -14.60
N LEU A 65 13.43 20.52 -15.81
CA LEU A 65 14.66 20.06 -16.46
C LEU A 65 14.72 18.55 -16.76
N SER A 66 13.64 17.82 -16.55
CA SER A 66 13.58 16.39 -16.80
C SER A 66 13.46 16.08 -18.31
N LYS A 67 13.94 14.90 -18.73
CA LYS A 67 13.88 14.48 -20.14
C LYS A 67 12.59 13.71 -20.40
N VAL A 68 11.80 14.16 -21.37
CA VAL A 68 10.62 13.48 -21.88
C VAL A 68 10.98 12.85 -23.21
N ALA A 69 10.66 11.56 -23.38
CA ALA A 69 10.91 10.83 -24.62
C ALA A 69 9.60 10.61 -25.38
N LEU A 70 9.62 10.85 -26.69
CA LEU A 70 8.54 10.55 -27.61
C LEU A 70 9.05 9.58 -28.67
N SER A 71 8.32 8.50 -28.93
CA SER A 71 8.58 7.60 -30.04
C SER A 71 7.38 7.57 -30.97
N ALA A 72 7.58 7.93 -32.24
CA ALA A 72 6.57 7.82 -33.29
C ALA A 72 6.96 6.68 -34.25
N GLY A 73 6.27 5.53 -34.15
CA GLY A 73 6.53 4.37 -35.01
C GLY A 73 7.94 3.74 -34.87
N LYS A 74 8.37 2.98 -35.89
CA LYS A 74 9.58 2.10 -35.88
C LYS A 74 10.93 2.83 -36.08
N GLY A 75 11.02 4.14 -35.91
CA GLY A 75 12.31 4.82 -36.18
C GLY A 75 12.47 6.27 -35.76
N GLN A 76 11.47 6.91 -35.15
CA GLN A 76 11.58 8.30 -34.71
C GLN A 76 11.46 8.39 -33.20
N ALA A 77 12.60 8.37 -32.50
CA ALA A 77 12.67 8.65 -31.07
C ALA A 77 13.23 10.06 -30.87
N ILE A 78 12.41 10.96 -30.34
CA ILE A 78 12.77 12.36 -30.06
C ILE A 78 12.75 12.55 -28.55
N GLN A 79 13.70 13.34 -28.03
CA GLN A 79 13.71 13.73 -26.62
C GLN A 79 13.58 15.25 -26.52
N ALA A 80 12.70 15.70 -25.63
CA ALA A 80 12.61 17.10 -25.24
C ALA A 80 12.99 17.21 -23.76
N GLN A 81 13.67 18.30 -23.40
CA GLN A 81 13.91 18.63 -22.01
C GLN A 81 12.84 19.61 -21.54
N ALA A 82 12.23 19.33 -20.38
CA ALA A 82 11.28 20.23 -19.78
C ALA A 82 11.97 21.54 -19.34
N ASP A 83 11.25 22.66 -19.43
CA ASP A 83 11.72 23.94 -18.94
C ASP A 83 11.75 23.98 -17.39
N LYS A 84 12.10 25.14 -16.82
CA LYS A 84 12.13 25.34 -15.36
C LYS A 84 10.76 25.25 -14.70
N ASN A 85 9.68 25.40 -15.47
CA ASN A 85 8.30 25.34 -15.00
C ASN A 85 7.69 23.95 -15.23
N GLY A 86 8.44 22.99 -15.78
CA GLY A 86 7.92 21.66 -16.09
C GLY A 86 7.09 21.59 -17.37
N ASN A 87 7.27 22.52 -18.30
CA ASN A 87 6.64 22.49 -19.62
C ASN A 87 7.60 21.90 -20.67
N PHE A 88 7.06 21.16 -21.64
CA PHE A 88 7.81 20.65 -22.78
C PHE A 88 6.98 20.74 -24.05
N VAL A 89 7.67 20.85 -25.19
CA VAL A 89 7.01 20.90 -26.50
C VAL A 89 7.77 20.01 -27.49
N PHE A 90 7.04 19.19 -28.24
CA PHE A 90 7.54 18.52 -29.43
C PHE A 90 6.89 19.17 -30.67
N THR A 91 7.71 19.80 -31.51
CA THR A 91 7.27 20.46 -32.75
C THR A 91 7.85 19.79 -33.99
N GLY A 92 7.20 19.96 -35.14
CA GLY A 92 7.75 19.54 -36.44
C GLY A 92 7.63 18.05 -36.74
N LEU A 93 6.77 17.34 -36.01
CA LEU A 93 6.47 15.93 -36.27
C LEU A 93 5.58 15.84 -37.52
N GLN A 94 6.18 15.47 -38.64
CA GLN A 94 5.42 15.27 -39.88
C GLN A 94 4.85 13.85 -39.90
N TYR A 95 3.56 13.73 -40.18
CA TYR A 95 2.91 12.45 -40.44
C TYR A 95 2.04 12.53 -41.70
N PHE A 96 1.78 11.35 -42.27
CA PHE A 96 0.85 11.19 -43.38
C PHE A 96 -0.52 10.89 -42.81
N SER A 97 -1.53 11.67 -43.18
CA SER A 97 -2.89 11.59 -42.63
C SER A 97 -3.57 10.24 -42.82
N PHE A 98 -3.10 9.43 -43.77
CA PHE A 98 -3.63 8.11 -44.13
C PHE A 98 -2.90 6.93 -43.48
N VAL A 99 -1.86 7.16 -42.67
CA VAL A 99 -1.08 6.09 -42.03
C VAL A 99 -1.42 6.01 -40.54
N PRO A 100 -1.68 4.80 -39.97
CA PRO A 100 -1.85 4.63 -38.54
C PRO A 100 -0.69 5.20 -37.75
N LEU A 101 -1.01 6.13 -36.85
CA LEU A 101 -0.01 6.83 -36.06
C LEU A 101 0.00 6.23 -34.64
N ASN A 102 1.14 5.68 -34.27
CA ASN A 102 1.39 5.17 -32.93
C ASN A 102 2.43 6.07 -32.25
N LEU A 103 1.99 6.83 -31.25
CA LEU A 103 2.82 7.69 -30.42
C LEU A 103 3.03 7.02 -29.07
N ARG A 104 4.28 6.91 -28.64
CA ARG A 104 4.65 6.45 -27.31
C ARG A 104 5.37 7.56 -26.57
N ILE A 105 4.70 8.16 -25.59
CA ILE A 105 5.23 9.21 -24.73
C ILE A 105 5.70 8.56 -23.44
N SER A 106 6.92 8.88 -23.02
CA SER A 106 7.47 8.41 -21.77
C SER A 106 7.88 9.58 -20.89
N LEU A 107 7.13 9.75 -19.81
CA LEU A 107 7.33 10.78 -18.80
C LEU A 107 8.33 10.25 -17.76
N PRO A 108 9.26 11.10 -17.27
CA PRO A 108 10.27 10.70 -16.29
C PRO A 108 9.64 10.41 -14.91
N ASP A 109 10.40 9.75 -14.04
CA ASP A 109 10.04 9.58 -12.63
C ASP A 109 9.86 10.95 -11.97
N GLN A 110 8.79 11.12 -11.19
CA GLN A 110 8.60 12.31 -10.36
C GLN A 110 8.85 11.93 -8.91
N SER A 111 10.13 11.87 -8.52
CA SER A 111 10.50 11.72 -7.13
C SER A 111 10.73 13.09 -6.48
N SER A 112 10.13 13.27 -5.31
CA SER A 112 10.55 14.25 -4.31
C SER A 112 11.14 13.50 -3.11
N GLU A 113 11.78 14.21 -2.17
CA GLU A 113 12.35 13.57 -0.96
C GLU A 113 11.34 12.71 -0.18
N ALA A 114 10.04 13.05 -0.25
CA ALA A 114 8.99 12.39 0.51
C ALA A 114 8.07 11.49 -0.32
N VAL A 115 8.05 11.64 -1.65
CA VAL A 115 7.03 11.01 -2.52
C VAL A 115 7.70 10.45 -3.77
N VAL A 116 7.54 9.16 -4.02
CA VAL A 116 8.07 8.50 -5.23
C VAL A 116 6.92 8.20 -6.20
N VAL A 117 7.00 8.76 -7.41
CA VAL A 117 6.09 8.44 -8.52
C VAL A 117 6.87 7.70 -9.62
N PRO A 118 6.46 6.48 -9.98
CA PRO A 118 7.11 5.72 -11.04
C PRO A 118 6.85 6.32 -12.43
N ARG A 119 7.77 6.03 -13.35
CA ARG A 119 7.76 6.43 -14.75
C ARG A 119 6.43 6.12 -15.41
N SER A 120 5.82 7.14 -16.01
CA SER A 120 4.57 7.01 -16.75
C SER A 120 4.84 6.82 -18.24
N VAL A 121 4.14 5.89 -18.88
CA VAL A 121 4.23 5.59 -20.31
C VAL A 121 2.83 5.63 -20.91
N LEU A 122 2.66 6.39 -22.00
CA LEU A 122 1.41 6.53 -22.72
C LEU A 122 1.62 6.11 -24.17
N ASP A 123 0.83 5.15 -24.62
CA ASP A 123 0.76 4.63 -25.97
C ASP A 123 -0.57 5.10 -26.59
N ILE A 124 -0.47 6.01 -27.56
CA ILE A 124 -1.61 6.61 -28.28
C ILE A 124 -1.59 6.06 -29.70
N ALA A 125 -2.60 5.27 -30.05
CA ALA A 125 -2.83 4.75 -31.38
C ALA A 125 -4.00 5.50 -32.02
N LEU A 126 -3.73 6.08 -33.18
CA LEU A 126 -4.68 6.86 -33.98
C LEU A 126 -4.95 6.08 -35.26
N ASP A 127 -6.21 5.68 -35.44
CA ASP A 127 -6.68 5.09 -36.69
C ASP A 127 -6.94 6.24 -37.69
N PRO A 128 -6.35 6.22 -38.90
CA PRO A 128 -6.54 7.27 -39.89
C PRO A 128 -7.90 7.17 -40.61
N TYR A 129 -8.49 5.97 -40.65
CA TYR A 129 -9.76 5.70 -41.32
C TYR A 129 -10.89 5.52 -40.32
N GLY A 130 -10.58 4.95 -39.17
CA GLY A 130 -11.48 4.88 -38.03
C GLY A 130 -11.48 6.21 -37.28
N SER A 131 -12.64 6.70 -36.90
CA SER A 131 -12.77 7.76 -35.90
C SER A 131 -12.26 7.34 -34.51
N MET A 132 -11.47 6.28 -34.37
CA MET A 132 -11.09 5.70 -33.09
C MET A 132 -9.71 6.18 -32.64
N VAL A 133 -9.66 6.73 -31.43
CA VAL A 133 -8.42 7.01 -30.69
C VAL A 133 -8.33 6.01 -29.55
N SER A 134 -7.25 5.23 -29.53
CA SER A 134 -6.94 4.31 -28.43
C SER A 134 -5.77 4.85 -27.65
N VAL A 135 -5.94 5.08 -26.36
CA VAL A 135 -4.89 5.50 -25.45
C VAL A 135 -4.76 4.47 -24.36
N SER A 136 -3.61 3.82 -24.32
CA SER A 136 -3.27 2.82 -23.32
C SER A 136 -1.91 3.14 -22.72
N GLY A 137 -1.54 2.48 -21.65
CA GLY A 137 -0.22 2.69 -21.06
C GLY A 137 -0.13 2.28 -19.62
N LYS A 138 0.90 2.77 -18.96
CA LYS A 138 1.20 2.51 -17.56
C LYS A 138 1.45 3.82 -16.82
N ILE A 139 0.68 4.10 -15.79
CA ILE A 139 0.86 5.22 -14.84
C ILE A 139 1.06 4.67 -13.43
N SER A 140 1.18 5.54 -12.42
CA SER A 140 1.24 5.08 -11.02
C SER A 140 0.00 4.25 -10.65
N PRO A 141 0.12 3.19 -9.82
CA PRO A 141 -1.05 2.50 -9.26
C PRO A 141 -2.03 3.49 -8.63
N ALA A 142 -3.33 3.30 -8.85
CA ALA A 142 -4.40 4.24 -8.46
C ALA A 142 -4.33 5.66 -9.09
N GLY A 143 -3.43 5.88 -10.06
CA GLY A 143 -3.43 7.08 -10.90
C GLY A 143 -4.71 7.16 -11.74
N SER A 144 -5.13 8.39 -12.06
CA SER A 144 -6.29 8.60 -12.93
C SER A 144 -5.88 9.32 -14.20
N ILE A 145 -6.50 8.95 -15.31
CA ILE A 145 -6.32 9.60 -16.60
C ILE A 145 -7.69 9.98 -17.17
N ALA A 146 -7.79 11.19 -17.70
CA ALA A 146 -8.91 11.61 -18.51
C ALA A 146 -8.43 12.13 -19.85
N ILE A 147 -9.20 11.83 -20.89
CA ILE A 147 -8.88 12.14 -22.27
C ILE A 147 -10.11 12.83 -22.85
N ASN A 148 -9.90 14.04 -23.35
CA ASN A 148 -10.89 14.83 -24.04
C ASN A 148 -10.45 14.98 -25.50
N ILE A 149 -11.35 14.65 -26.42
CA ILE A 149 -11.11 14.71 -27.85
C ILE A 149 -12.06 15.75 -28.45
N ASP A 150 -11.49 16.80 -29.03
CA ASP A 150 -12.21 17.87 -29.73
C ASP A 150 -13.35 18.53 -28.91
N GLY A 151 -13.27 18.42 -27.58
CA GLY A 151 -14.27 18.95 -26.67
C GLY A 151 -15.60 18.18 -26.62
N VAL A 152 -15.71 17.03 -27.29
CA VAL A 152 -16.99 16.31 -27.45
C VAL A 152 -17.13 15.11 -26.51
N GLU A 153 -16.09 14.28 -26.37
CA GLU A 153 -16.09 13.12 -25.49
C GLU A 153 -14.92 13.16 -24.51
N ALA A 154 -15.25 13.15 -23.21
CA ALA A 154 -14.30 12.96 -22.13
C ALA A 154 -14.42 11.54 -21.58
N ASN A 155 -13.50 10.65 -21.95
CA ASN A 155 -13.38 9.33 -21.33
C ASN A 155 -12.31 9.38 -20.24
N SER A 156 -12.54 8.65 -19.15
CA SER A 156 -11.63 8.67 -18.02
C SER A 156 -11.61 7.34 -17.30
N GLN A 157 -10.44 6.93 -16.82
CA GLN A 157 -10.23 5.64 -16.16
C GLN A 157 -9.23 5.79 -15.01
N ILE A 158 -9.39 4.97 -13.98
CA ILE A 158 -8.39 4.78 -12.92
C ILE A 158 -7.54 3.58 -13.31
N ALA A 159 -6.22 3.73 -13.25
CA ALA A 159 -5.29 2.66 -13.53
C ALA A 159 -5.45 1.51 -12.53
N GLY A 160 -5.29 0.28 -13.01
CA GLY A 160 -5.35 -0.92 -12.17
C GLY A 160 -4.21 -0.99 -11.16
N GLN A 161 -4.16 -2.06 -10.37
CA GLN A 161 -3.07 -2.29 -9.41
C GLN A 161 -1.68 -2.36 -10.07
N SER A 162 -1.61 -2.82 -11.33
CA SER A 162 -0.38 -2.82 -12.13
C SER A 162 -0.01 -1.45 -12.69
N GLY A 163 -0.89 -0.43 -12.55
CA GLY A 163 -0.74 0.87 -13.19
C GLY A 163 -1.23 0.92 -14.64
N GLU A 164 -1.74 -0.19 -15.19
CA GLU A 164 -2.19 -0.26 -16.58
C GLU A 164 -3.59 0.33 -16.78
N PHE A 165 -3.80 0.97 -17.94
CA PHE A 165 -5.09 1.51 -18.35
C PHE A 165 -5.27 1.41 -19.89
N SER A 166 -6.51 1.48 -20.36
CA SER A 166 -6.84 1.49 -21.79
C SER A 166 -8.19 2.19 -22.02
N ILE A 167 -8.14 3.31 -22.75
CA ILE A 167 -9.28 4.14 -23.11
C ILE A 167 -9.41 4.14 -24.62
N ASN A 168 -10.60 3.81 -25.12
CA ASN A 168 -10.97 3.98 -26.52
C ASN A 168 -12.02 5.07 -26.60
N ALA A 169 -11.85 6.03 -27.51
CA ALA A 169 -12.79 7.13 -27.71
C ALA A 169 -13.00 7.40 -29.20
N ARG A 170 -14.17 7.96 -29.56
CA ARG A 170 -14.49 8.30 -30.95
C ARG A 170 -14.32 9.79 -31.18
N THR A 171 -13.56 10.13 -32.21
CA THR A 171 -13.41 11.47 -32.77
C THR A 171 -14.59 11.75 -33.71
N PRO A 172 -15.37 12.81 -33.52
CA PRO A 172 -16.41 13.17 -34.49
C PRO A 172 -15.82 13.69 -35.82
N LEU A 173 -14.57 14.17 -35.79
CA LEU A 173 -13.83 14.69 -36.93
C LEU A 173 -12.58 13.82 -37.13
N GLY A 174 -12.31 13.40 -38.37
CA GLY A 174 -11.11 12.62 -38.66
C GLY A 174 -9.86 13.45 -38.33
N LEU A 175 -8.88 12.85 -37.63
CA LEU A 175 -7.59 13.52 -37.37
C LEU A 175 -6.85 13.97 -38.63
N ALA A 176 -7.23 13.44 -39.79
CA ALA A 176 -6.75 13.84 -41.10
C ALA A 176 -7.05 15.31 -41.46
N ASP A 177 -8.08 15.92 -40.87
CA ASP A 177 -8.51 17.28 -41.21
C ASP A 177 -7.55 18.37 -40.67
N GLY A 178 -6.60 18.00 -39.80
CA GLY A 178 -5.59 18.91 -39.28
C GLY A 178 -6.16 20.02 -38.38
N THR A 179 -7.31 19.76 -37.76
CA THR A 179 -7.99 20.65 -36.80
C THR A 179 -8.28 19.97 -35.47
N SER A 180 -7.96 18.69 -35.31
CA SER A 180 -8.26 17.95 -34.10
C SER A 180 -7.23 18.19 -33.00
N SER A 181 -7.73 18.15 -31.76
CA SER A 181 -6.94 18.27 -30.55
C SER A 181 -7.33 17.18 -29.56
N ILE A 182 -6.33 16.51 -28.99
CA ILE A 182 -6.48 15.52 -27.93
C ILE A 182 -5.84 16.10 -26.69
N MET A 183 -6.65 16.31 -25.65
CA MET A 183 -6.18 16.71 -24.33
C MET A 183 -6.19 15.50 -23.40
N ALA A 184 -5.03 15.07 -22.91
CA ALA A 184 -4.92 14.05 -21.88
C ALA A 184 -4.46 14.69 -20.56
N SER A 185 -5.19 14.44 -19.48
CA SER A 185 -4.83 14.87 -18.13
C SER A 185 -4.56 13.64 -17.28
N ILE A 186 -3.35 13.54 -16.74
CA ILE A 186 -2.89 12.43 -15.91
C ILE A 186 -2.68 12.96 -14.49
N ILE A 187 -3.35 12.38 -13.51
CA ILE A 187 -3.04 12.58 -12.10
C ILE A 187 -2.34 11.33 -11.60
N ASN A 188 -1.04 11.46 -11.42
CA ASN A 188 -0.26 10.45 -10.73
C ASN A 188 -0.45 10.58 -9.22
N VAL A 189 -0.36 9.43 -8.56
CA VAL A 189 -0.43 9.31 -7.11
C VAL A 189 0.91 8.73 -6.68
N GLY A 190 1.63 9.49 -5.86
CA GLY A 190 2.87 9.01 -5.29
C GLY A 190 2.63 8.36 -3.94
N GLU A 191 3.50 7.44 -3.58
CA GLU A 191 3.49 6.82 -2.26
C GLU A 191 4.48 7.56 -1.36
N ALA A 192 3.99 8.11 -0.25
CA ALA A 192 4.86 8.64 0.80
C ALA A 192 5.25 7.51 1.76
N CYS A 193 6.54 7.38 2.08
CA CYS A 193 6.98 6.33 2.98
C CYS A 193 6.56 6.61 4.43
N CYS A 194 5.75 5.72 5.00
CA CYS A 194 5.48 5.51 6.43
C CYS A 194 4.61 6.58 7.15
N PRO A 195 3.29 6.34 7.33
CA PRO A 195 2.47 5.29 6.69
C PRO A 195 2.38 5.52 5.18
N SER A 196 2.13 4.47 4.39
CA SER A 196 1.94 4.57 2.94
C SER A 196 0.70 5.40 2.62
N THR A 197 0.88 6.72 2.58
CA THR A 197 -0.17 7.65 2.19
C THR A 197 -0.02 7.96 0.72
N LEU A 198 -1.09 7.74 -0.01
CA LEU A 198 -1.21 8.16 -1.39
C LEU A 198 -1.33 9.68 -1.44
N VAL A 199 -0.29 10.34 -1.95
CA VAL A 199 -0.24 11.78 -2.12
C VAL A 199 -0.48 12.10 -3.60
N PRO A 200 -1.53 12.86 -3.95
CA PRO A 200 -1.74 13.27 -5.32
C PRO A 200 -0.62 14.22 -5.75
N VAL A 201 0.00 13.94 -6.89
CA VAL A 201 1.02 14.80 -7.48
C VAL A 201 0.36 15.76 -8.48
N ALA A 202 1.04 16.87 -8.78
CA ALA A 202 0.53 17.85 -9.73
C ALA A 202 0.15 17.16 -11.05
N PRO A 203 -1.02 17.51 -11.64
CA PRO A 203 -1.50 16.88 -12.86
C PRO A 203 -0.54 17.14 -14.03
N VAL A 204 -0.21 16.09 -14.78
CA VAL A 204 0.45 16.24 -16.08
C VAL A 204 -0.63 16.45 -17.13
N GLN A 205 -0.60 17.58 -17.82
CA GLN A 205 -1.51 17.86 -18.93
C GLN A 205 -0.73 17.71 -20.24
N LEU A 206 -1.32 17.02 -21.20
CA LEU A 206 -0.81 16.83 -22.55
C LEU A 206 -1.86 17.34 -23.53
N LEU A 207 -1.46 18.22 -24.44
CA LEU A 207 -2.25 18.69 -25.55
C LEU A 207 -1.55 18.28 -26.84
N ILE A 208 -2.20 17.41 -27.62
CA ILE A 208 -1.74 16.98 -28.93
C ILE A 208 -2.63 17.67 -29.94
N SER A 209 -2.04 18.54 -30.76
CA SER A 209 -2.75 19.25 -31.82
C SER A 209 -2.21 18.82 -33.18
N SER A 210 -3.11 18.57 -34.12
CA SER A 210 -2.76 18.39 -35.52
C SER A 210 -2.97 19.71 -36.25
N ILE A 211 -1.97 20.14 -37.03
CA ILE A 211 -2.02 21.35 -37.85
C ILE A 211 -1.89 20.92 -39.31
N GLY A 212 -2.96 21.14 -40.09
CA GLY A 212 -2.93 20.88 -41.53
C GLY A 212 -1.93 21.79 -42.25
N VAL A 213 -0.98 21.21 -43.00
CA VAL A 213 -0.04 21.99 -43.82
C VAL A 213 -0.77 22.51 -45.04
N ARG A 214 -1.27 23.74 -44.97
CA ARG A 214 -1.79 24.43 -46.15
C ARG A 214 -0.61 24.72 -47.07
N HIS A 215 -0.54 24.04 -48.22
CA HIS A 215 0.34 24.49 -49.29
C HIS A 215 -0.03 25.94 -49.62
N SER A 216 0.91 26.86 -49.40
CA SER A 216 0.77 28.23 -49.88
C SER A 216 0.53 28.14 -51.39
N SER A 217 -0.68 28.48 -51.86
CA SER A 217 -0.92 28.64 -53.30
C SER A 217 0.16 29.56 -53.87
N PRO A 218 0.72 29.25 -55.06
CA PRO A 218 1.78 30.04 -55.65
C PRO A 218 1.36 31.51 -55.71
N THR A 219 2.03 32.33 -54.91
CA THR A 219 1.80 33.76 -54.84
C THR A 219 2.19 34.36 -56.19
N ASN A 220 1.22 34.91 -56.93
CA ASN A 220 1.52 35.76 -58.08
C ASN A 220 2.50 36.86 -57.65
N PRO A 221 3.48 37.24 -58.50
CA PRO A 221 4.54 38.18 -58.14
C PRO A 221 3.94 39.52 -57.68
N VAL A 222 4.14 39.84 -56.40
CA VAL A 222 3.68 41.07 -55.76
C VAL A 222 4.51 42.24 -56.29
N LEU A 223 3.83 43.20 -56.93
CA LEU A 223 4.41 44.51 -57.25
C LEU A 223 4.90 45.19 -55.96
N LYS A 224 6.17 45.62 -55.94
CA LYS A 224 6.79 46.39 -54.84
C LYS A 224 5.92 47.60 -54.46
N LYS A 225 5.38 47.60 -53.24
CA LYS A 225 4.76 48.79 -52.62
C LYS A 225 5.86 49.73 -52.08
N PRO A 226 5.71 51.06 -52.21
CA PRO A 226 6.60 52.05 -51.61
C PRO A 226 6.47 52.11 -50.07
N PRO A 227 7.47 52.66 -49.36
CA PRO A 227 7.57 52.60 -47.90
C PRO A 227 6.44 53.37 -47.22
N VAL A 228 5.75 52.69 -46.31
CA VAL A 228 4.71 53.28 -45.45
C VAL A 228 5.39 54.01 -44.29
N GLN A 229 5.11 55.30 -44.17
CA GLN A 229 5.48 56.13 -43.01
C GLN A 229 4.71 55.67 -41.77
N ASN A 230 5.42 55.55 -40.65
CA ASN A 230 4.88 55.15 -39.35
C ASN A 230 3.84 56.16 -38.84
N ALA A 231 2.64 55.68 -38.55
CA ALA A 231 1.64 56.42 -37.79
C ALA A 231 1.99 56.42 -36.28
N PRO A 232 1.74 57.51 -35.55
CA PRO A 232 2.07 57.61 -34.13
C PRO A 232 1.20 56.68 -33.27
N SER A 233 1.87 56.01 -32.33
CA SER A 233 1.29 55.16 -31.28
C SER A 233 0.38 55.97 -30.36
N TYR A 234 -0.91 55.65 -30.36
CA TYR A 234 -1.86 56.13 -29.36
C TYR A 234 -1.84 55.18 -28.16
N MET A 235 -1.20 55.59 -27.06
CA MET A 235 -1.31 54.92 -25.76
C MET A 235 -2.67 55.23 -25.11
N PRO A 236 -3.41 54.24 -24.59
CA PRO A 236 -4.54 54.53 -23.71
C PRO A 236 -4.05 55.00 -22.33
N PRO A 237 -4.77 55.92 -21.65
CA PRO A 237 -4.33 56.48 -20.39
C PRO A 237 -4.46 55.48 -19.23
N ALA A 238 -3.47 55.56 -18.33
CA ALA A 238 -3.35 54.77 -17.12
C ALA A 238 -4.57 54.91 -16.19
N GLN A 239 -5.18 53.78 -15.82
CA GLN A 239 -6.12 53.71 -14.70
C GLN A 239 -5.33 53.75 -13.39
N LYS A 240 -5.48 54.85 -12.65
CA LYS A 240 -5.00 54.98 -11.27
C LYS A 240 -5.77 54.01 -10.36
N GLN A 241 -5.02 53.11 -9.73
CA GLN A 241 -5.47 52.33 -8.59
C GLN A 241 -5.71 53.28 -7.41
N ASN A 242 -6.97 53.37 -6.96
CA ASN A 242 -7.28 53.91 -5.64
C ASN A 242 -7.53 52.73 -4.70
N GLN A 243 -6.49 52.37 -3.95
CA GLN A 243 -6.62 51.63 -2.70
C GLN A 243 -7.33 52.54 -1.69
N LYS A 244 -8.42 52.07 -1.12
CA LYS A 244 -9.00 52.64 0.10
C LYS A 244 -9.25 51.50 1.08
N GLU A 245 -8.30 51.33 1.99
CA GLU A 245 -8.46 50.58 3.23
C GLU A 245 -9.54 51.23 4.09
N SER A 246 -10.34 50.39 4.74
CA SER A 246 -11.09 50.68 5.96
C SER A 246 -11.56 49.36 6.59
N PRO A 247 -11.76 49.33 7.92
CA PRO A 247 -11.13 48.33 8.77
C PRO A 247 -12.04 47.19 9.24
N ALA A 248 -11.37 46.20 9.83
CA ALA A 248 -11.90 45.02 10.47
C ALA A 248 -13.05 45.30 11.46
N LEU A 249 -14.08 44.46 11.41
CA LEU A 249 -14.98 44.23 12.54
C LEU A 249 -15.15 42.73 12.74
N GLU A 250 -14.68 42.29 13.89
CA GLU A 250 -14.81 40.98 14.53
C GLU A 250 -16.27 40.73 14.92
N LYS A 251 -16.81 39.54 14.60
CA LYS A 251 -18.03 38.99 15.24
C LYS A 251 -18.13 37.47 15.07
N ASP A 252 -18.45 36.84 16.20
CA ASP A 252 -18.56 35.40 16.48
C ASP A 252 -19.57 34.60 15.63
N PRO A 253 -19.43 33.25 15.55
CA PRO A 253 -20.17 32.41 14.63
C PRO A 253 -21.47 31.88 15.24
N ALA A 254 -22.61 32.30 14.68
CA ALA A 254 -23.91 31.68 14.96
C ALA A 254 -24.61 31.27 13.66
N LYS A 255 -24.65 29.94 13.43
CA LYS A 255 -25.60 29.16 12.62
C LYS A 255 -26.32 29.93 11.49
N GLU A 256 -25.71 29.98 10.31
CA GLU A 256 -26.44 30.31 9.08
C GLU A 256 -26.55 29.05 8.19
N LYS A 257 -27.79 28.63 7.92
CA LYS A 257 -28.10 27.54 7.00
C LYS A 257 -27.63 27.92 5.59
N PRO A 258 -27.06 26.99 4.78
CA PRO A 258 -26.57 27.32 3.45
C PRO A 258 -27.74 27.73 2.56
N LYS A 259 -27.81 29.02 2.21
CA LYS A 259 -28.65 29.51 1.11
C LYS A 259 -28.08 28.92 -0.17
N LYS A 260 -28.83 28.00 -0.79
CA LYS A 260 -28.58 27.55 -2.17
C LYS A 260 -28.67 28.77 -3.07
N SER A 261 -27.53 29.28 -3.52
CA SER A 261 -27.48 30.25 -4.62
C SER A 261 -28.10 29.58 -5.85
N PRO A 262 -29.12 30.16 -6.49
CA PRO A 262 -29.65 29.62 -7.73
C PRO A 262 -28.51 29.61 -8.75
N ALA A 263 -28.20 28.42 -9.29
CA ALA A 263 -27.20 28.29 -10.33
C ALA A 263 -27.62 29.20 -11.51
N PRO A 264 -26.70 30.02 -12.07
CA PRO A 264 -27.02 30.83 -13.23
C PRO A 264 -27.35 29.89 -14.40
N TYR A 265 -28.60 29.89 -14.84
CA TYR A 265 -29.01 29.20 -16.06
C TYR A 265 -28.69 30.12 -17.24
N MET A 266 -27.83 29.65 -18.16
CA MET A 266 -27.62 30.32 -19.44
C MET A 266 -28.79 29.99 -20.36
N VAL A 267 -29.58 31.01 -20.71
CA VAL A 267 -30.59 30.92 -21.77
C VAL A 267 -29.85 31.00 -23.12
N LEU A 268 -29.82 29.91 -23.88
CA LEU A 268 -29.39 29.95 -25.29
C LEU A 268 -30.48 30.62 -26.12
N GLY A 269 -30.29 31.91 -26.43
CA GLY A 269 -31.04 32.58 -27.48
C GLY A 269 -30.38 32.29 -28.83
N THR A 270 -31.11 31.66 -29.76
CA THR A 270 -30.68 31.57 -31.16
C THR A 270 -31.09 32.87 -31.86
N VAL A 271 -30.13 33.74 -32.15
CA VAL A 271 -30.36 34.90 -33.01
C VAL A 271 -30.09 34.48 -34.45
N GLN A 272 -31.14 34.39 -35.26
CA GLN A 272 -31.07 34.07 -36.67
C GLN A 272 -31.13 35.38 -37.47
N ASP A 273 -29.99 36.07 -37.60
CA ASP A 273 -29.91 37.29 -38.41
C ASP A 273 -29.83 36.90 -39.89
N ARG A 274 -30.87 37.23 -40.66
CA ARG A 274 -30.93 37.06 -42.11
C ARG A 274 -30.66 38.42 -42.76
N PHE A 275 -29.49 38.59 -43.37
CA PHE A 275 -29.17 39.77 -44.17
C PHE A 275 -29.47 39.48 -45.63
N GLU A 276 -30.51 40.12 -46.19
CA GLU A 276 -30.84 40.07 -47.60
C GLU A 276 -30.32 41.36 -48.25
N LEU A 277 -29.31 41.23 -49.11
CA LEU A 277 -28.67 42.34 -49.83
C LEU A 277 -29.13 42.24 -51.28
N ASP A 278 -30.14 43.04 -51.63
CA ASP A 278 -30.60 43.19 -53.01
C ASP A 278 -29.66 44.16 -53.73
N ILE A 279 -28.78 43.61 -54.58
CA ILE A 279 -27.86 44.39 -55.41
C ILE A 279 -28.42 44.34 -56.82
N SER A 280 -29.06 45.43 -57.23
CA SER A 280 -29.50 45.61 -58.61
C SER A 280 -28.29 45.66 -59.54
N ASP A 281 -28.37 44.85 -60.60
CA ASP A 281 -27.28 44.54 -61.52
C ASP A 281 -26.91 45.78 -62.36
N GLN A 282 -25.93 46.56 -61.92
CA GLN A 282 -25.26 47.57 -62.76
C GLN A 282 -23.78 47.23 -62.90
N THR A 283 -23.49 46.43 -63.93
CA THR A 283 -22.13 46.14 -64.38
C THR A 283 -21.60 47.29 -65.24
N GLN A 284 -21.01 48.29 -64.58
CA GLN A 284 -20.00 49.13 -65.22
C GLN A 284 -18.71 49.06 -64.41
N ALA A 285 -17.69 48.43 -64.98
CA ALA A 285 -16.36 48.35 -64.40
C ALA A 285 -15.67 49.72 -64.50
N ILE A 286 -15.86 50.56 -63.48
CA ILE A 286 -15.13 51.82 -63.32
C ILE A 286 -13.84 51.50 -62.57
N SER A 287 -12.69 51.60 -63.25
CA SER A 287 -11.39 51.48 -62.59
C SER A 287 -11.02 52.82 -61.94
N PHE A 288 -10.81 52.80 -60.62
CA PHE A 288 -10.34 53.97 -59.87
C PHE A 288 -8.81 53.90 -59.67
N PRO A 289 -8.09 55.03 -59.69
CA PRO A 289 -6.71 55.10 -59.22
C PRO A 289 -6.61 54.60 -57.77
N SER A 290 -5.53 53.87 -57.45
CA SER A 290 -5.34 53.23 -56.14
C SER A 290 -5.33 54.21 -54.96
N SER A 291 -5.02 55.49 -55.20
CA SER A 291 -5.03 56.55 -54.19
C SER A 291 -6.42 57.07 -53.81
N SER A 292 -7.44 56.87 -54.65
CA SER A 292 -8.82 57.32 -54.40
C SER A 292 -9.78 56.19 -54.04
N TYR A 293 -9.34 54.93 -54.13
CA TYR A 293 -10.15 53.74 -53.85
C TYR A 293 -10.83 53.82 -52.48
N ASP A 294 -10.07 54.22 -51.45
CA ASP A 294 -10.55 54.34 -50.07
C ASP A 294 -11.63 55.42 -49.86
N SER A 295 -11.70 56.42 -50.74
CA SER A 295 -12.73 57.47 -50.74
C SER A 295 -13.94 57.16 -51.63
N THR A 296 -13.91 56.07 -52.39
CA THR A 296 -15.05 55.65 -53.22
C THR A 296 -16.05 54.83 -52.41
N TRP A 297 -17.29 54.75 -52.91
CA TRP A 297 -18.33 53.89 -52.31
C TRP A 297 -17.88 52.43 -52.18
N VAL A 298 -17.06 51.94 -53.14
CA VAL A 298 -16.50 50.57 -53.14
C VAL A 298 -15.51 50.38 -52.00
N GLY A 299 -14.62 51.35 -51.75
CA GLY A 299 -13.69 51.32 -50.63
C GLY A 299 -14.39 51.43 -49.27
N GLY A 300 -15.45 52.25 -49.20
CA GLY A 300 -16.33 52.35 -48.03
C GLY A 300 -17.05 51.03 -47.74
N MET A 301 -17.64 50.40 -48.76
CA MET A 301 -18.28 49.08 -48.64
C MET A 301 -17.29 48.02 -48.23
N LYS A 302 -16.07 48.01 -48.77
CA LYS A 302 -15.01 47.10 -48.33
C LYS A 302 -14.68 47.28 -46.85
N LYS A 303 -14.51 48.52 -46.37
CA LYS A 303 -14.26 48.80 -44.94
C LYS A 303 -15.42 48.33 -44.06
N LEU A 304 -16.66 48.52 -44.50
CA LEU A 304 -17.84 48.04 -43.79
C LEU A 304 -17.92 46.51 -43.77
N THR A 305 -17.66 45.85 -44.90
CA THR A 305 -17.56 44.39 -45.00
C THR A 305 -16.44 43.83 -44.13
N ASP A 306 -15.26 44.46 -44.12
CA ASP A 306 -14.14 44.05 -43.28
C ASP A 306 -14.46 44.23 -41.79
N MET A 307 -15.16 45.32 -41.41
CA MET A 307 -15.63 45.54 -40.04
C MET A 307 -16.67 44.50 -39.61
N VAL A 308 -17.67 44.21 -40.45
CA VAL A 308 -18.69 43.19 -40.19
C VAL A 308 -18.07 41.79 -40.14
N ARG A 309 -17.16 41.47 -41.06
CA ARG A 309 -16.42 40.21 -41.08
C ARG A 309 -15.60 40.04 -39.80
N ASN A 310 -14.85 41.07 -39.38
CA ASN A 310 -14.09 41.03 -38.14
C ASN A 310 -15.00 40.89 -36.92
N ALA A 311 -16.16 41.54 -36.88
CA ALA A 311 -17.13 41.41 -35.79
C ALA A 311 -17.73 39.99 -35.71
N ILE A 312 -18.11 39.41 -36.85
CA ILE A 312 -18.63 38.02 -36.93
C ILE A 312 -17.55 37.03 -36.49
N VAL A 313 -16.34 37.13 -37.05
CA VAL A 313 -15.22 36.25 -36.70
C VAL A 313 -14.89 36.35 -35.21
N THR A 314 -14.89 37.57 -34.63
CA THR A 314 -14.61 37.75 -33.20
C THR A 314 -15.69 37.11 -32.32
N ARG A 315 -16.98 37.22 -32.69
CA ARG A 315 -18.07 36.54 -31.96
C ARG A 315 -17.97 35.02 -32.05
N THR A 316 -17.67 34.47 -33.22
CA THR A 316 -17.45 33.03 -33.40
C THR A 316 -16.26 32.54 -32.58
N LEU A 317 -15.16 33.32 -32.51
CA LEU A 317 -14.01 33.00 -31.66
C LEU A 317 -14.39 32.99 -30.17
N MET A 318 -15.20 33.95 -29.70
CA MET A 318 -15.68 33.96 -28.32
C MET A 318 -16.54 32.73 -28.01
N ILE A 319 -17.49 32.37 -28.88
CA ILE A 319 -18.33 31.18 -28.72
C ILE A 319 -17.46 29.90 -28.70
N GLY A 320 -16.49 29.80 -29.60
CA GLY A 320 -15.52 28.69 -29.62
C GLY A 320 -14.76 28.58 -28.30
N ALA A 321 -14.26 29.70 -27.78
CA ALA A 321 -13.57 29.74 -26.49
C ALA A 321 -14.47 29.31 -25.31
N PHE A 322 -15.77 29.63 -25.33
CA PHE A 322 -16.72 29.16 -24.32
C PHE A 322 -17.00 27.65 -24.42
N ILE A 323 -17.11 27.10 -25.63
CA ILE A 323 -17.31 25.66 -25.84
C ILE A 323 -16.08 24.88 -25.36
N ASP A 324 -14.89 25.34 -25.74
CA ASP A 324 -13.63 24.76 -25.28
C ASP A 324 -13.47 24.88 -23.74
N GLY A 325 -13.78 26.05 -23.18
CA GLY A 325 -13.84 26.28 -21.74
C GLY A 325 -14.83 25.36 -21.02
N ARG A 326 -15.96 25.00 -21.63
CA ARG A 326 -16.91 24.05 -21.06
C ARG A 326 -16.36 22.63 -21.08
N ALA A 327 -15.76 22.21 -22.19
CA ALA A 327 -15.24 20.86 -22.34
C ALA A 327 -14.03 20.61 -21.43
N THR A 328 -13.12 21.58 -21.30
CA THR A 328 -12.00 21.54 -20.37
C THR A 328 -12.48 21.45 -18.91
N ASN A 329 -13.46 22.25 -18.51
CA ASN A 329 -14.05 22.18 -17.17
C ASN A 329 -14.77 20.84 -16.90
N ALA A 330 -15.45 20.28 -17.91
CA ALA A 330 -16.09 18.97 -17.80
C ALA A 330 -15.05 17.84 -17.59
N ALA A 331 -13.95 17.88 -18.36
CA ALA A 331 -12.85 16.94 -18.19
C ALA A 331 -12.20 17.06 -16.80
N LEU A 332 -11.92 18.29 -16.33
CA LEU A 332 -11.42 18.53 -14.97
C LEU A 332 -12.39 18.04 -13.89
N GLY A 333 -13.70 18.20 -14.10
CA GLY A 333 -14.75 17.69 -13.21
C GLY A 333 -14.72 16.16 -13.11
N SER A 334 -14.57 15.46 -14.24
CA SER A 334 -14.44 14.01 -14.26
C SER A 334 -13.20 13.54 -13.50
N VAL A 335 -12.05 14.17 -13.77
CA VAL A 335 -10.78 13.86 -13.09
C VAL A 335 -10.90 14.07 -11.58
N ARG A 336 -11.51 15.17 -11.13
CA ARG A 336 -11.74 15.43 -9.71
C ARG A 336 -12.63 14.37 -9.06
N LYS A 337 -13.68 13.93 -9.77
CA LYS A 337 -14.57 12.87 -9.28
C LYS A 337 -13.83 11.53 -9.17
N LEU A 338 -13.06 11.14 -10.18
CA LEU A 338 -12.24 9.93 -10.14
C LEU A 338 -11.19 9.99 -9.04
N ASN A 339 -10.53 11.13 -8.87
CA ASN A 339 -9.56 11.30 -7.80
C ASN A 339 -10.21 11.17 -6.41
N ALA A 340 -11.41 11.76 -6.22
CA ALA A 340 -12.16 11.59 -4.98
C ALA A 340 -12.57 10.13 -4.74
N GLN A 341 -12.94 9.38 -5.79
CA GLN A 341 -13.23 7.95 -5.70
C GLN A 341 -11.98 7.12 -5.39
N ALA A 342 -10.86 7.40 -6.06
CA ALA A 342 -9.59 6.75 -5.79
C ALA A 342 -9.11 7.02 -4.35
N MET A 343 -9.19 8.27 -3.89
CA MET A 343 -8.88 8.61 -2.50
C MET A 343 -9.81 7.87 -1.53
N LYS A 344 -11.11 7.81 -1.81
CA LYS A 344 -12.05 7.05 -0.98
C LYS A 344 -11.69 5.56 -0.88
N ASP A 345 -11.33 4.92 -1.99
CA ASP A 345 -11.10 3.48 -2.03
C ASP A 345 -9.68 3.08 -1.58
N TYR A 346 -8.69 3.95 -1.79
CA TYR A 346 -7.29 3.65 -1.49
C TYR A 346 -6.73 4.35 -0.25
N GLN A 347 -7.42 5.35 0.33
CA GLN A 347 -7.00 5.93 1.59
C GLN A 347 -7.19 4.92 2.73
N VAL A 348 -6.08 4.57 3.36
CA VAL A 348 -6.04 3.62 4.46
C VAL A 348 -6.62 4.27 5.72
N SER A 349 -7.47 3.54 6.44
CA SER A 349 -8.01 3.97 7.73
C SER A 349 -6.99 3.89 8.86
N ASP A 350 -7.16 4.73 9.87
CA ASP A 350 -6.32 4.75 11.08
C ASP A 350 -6.31 3.38 11.80
N THR A 351 -7.41 2.62 11.75
CA THR A 351 -7.48 1.26 12.30
C THR A 351 -6.52 0.28 11.64
N ILE A 352 -6.38 0.32 10.31
CA ILE A 352 -5.40 -0.54 9.61
C ILE A 352 -3.99 -0.16 10.04
N CYS A 353 -3.70 1.13 10.17
CA CYS A 353 -2.41 1.58 10.66
C CYS A 353 -2.16 1.12 12.10
N LYS A 354 -3.20 1.09 12.97
CA LYS A 354 -3.11 0.52 14.32
C LYS A 354 -2.78 -0.96 14.29
N PHE A 355 -3.51 -1.78 13.51
CA PHE A 355 -3.20 -3.20 13.36
C PHE A 355 -1.77 -3.40 12.87
N GLY A 356 -1.38 -2.71 11.79
CA GLY A 356 -0.03 -2.82 11.22
C GLY A 356 1.07 -2.37 12.19
N THR A 357 0.81 -1.40 13.06
CA THR A 357 1.80 -0.95 14.05
C THR A 357 1.89 -1.89 15.24
N LEU A 358 0.76 -2.41 15.72
CA LEU A 358 0.70 -3.37 16.83
C LEU A 358 1.31 -4.72 16.44
N THR A 359 1.24 -5.13 15.17
CA THR A 359 1.78 -6.41 14.70
C THR A 359 3.29 -6.41 14.44
N ARG A 360 3.92 -5.24 14.29
CA ARG A 360 5.37 -5.12 13.97
C ARG A 360 6.28 -5.83 14.97
N SER A 361 5.90 -5.89 16.24
CA SER A 361 6.71 -6.53 17.29
C SER A 361 6.48 -8.03 17.41
N ILE A 362 5.36 -8.57 16.91
CA ILE A 362 4.96 -9.95 17.22
C ILE A 362 5.97 -10.94 16.70
N ALA A 363 6.42 -10.79 15.45
CA ALA A 363 7.40 -11.69 14.86
C ALA A 363 8.73 -11.69 15.64
N GLY A 364 9.15 -10.52 16.14
CA GLY A 364 10.36 -10.42 16.97
C GLY A 364 10.17 -10.95 18.39
N SER A 365 8.93 -10.95 18.90
CA SER A 365 8.61 -11.61 20.17
C SER A 365 8.51 -13.12 20.01
N ASP A 366 7.91 -13.63 18.94
CA ASP A 366 7.77 -15.07 18.64
C ASP A 366 9.15 -15.74 18.54
N THR A 367 10.11 -15.10 17.86
CA THR A 367 11.50 -15.63 17.81
C THR A 367 12.16 -15.65 19.18
N LYS A 368 11.90 -14.67 20.06
CA LYS A 368 12.37 -14.70 21.44
C LYS A 368 11.70 -15.81 22.27
N VAL A 369 10.42 -16.08 22.04
CA VAL A 369 9.72 -17.22 22.66
C VAL A 369 10.47 -18.52 22.34
N ASP A 370 10.80 -18.76 21.07
CA ASP A 370 11.49 -19.99 20.67
C ASP A 370 12.88 -20.12 21.31
N VAL A 371 13.66 -19.04 21.35
CA VAL A 371 15.00 -19.02 21.97
C VAL A 371 14.91 -19.25 23.48
N ASN A 372 14.04 -18.50 24.17
CA ASN A 372 13.86 -18.63 25.62
C ASN A 372 13.32 -20.01 26.01
N LYS A 373 12.40 -20.55 25.21
CA LYS A 373 11.89 -21.92 25.41
C LYS A 373 13.02 -22.93 25.33
N LEU A 374 13.88 -22.84 24.31
CA LEU A 374 14.99 -23.77 24.14
C LEU A 374 16.01 -23.65 25.28
N ALA A 375 16.37 -22.43 25.66
CA ALA A 375 17.31 -22.18 26.75
C ALA A 375 16.77 -22.65 28.11
N PHE A 376 15.52 -22.31 28.43
CA PHE A 376 14.90 -22.74 29.68
C PHE A 376 14.68 -24.26 29.73
N ASN A 377 14.25 -24.87 28.62
CA ASN A 377 14.14 -26.33 28.54
C ASN A 377 15.50 -27.02 28.73
N LYS A 378 16.59 -26.41 28.25
CA LYS A 378 17.94 -26.91 28.52
C LYS A 378 18.29 -26.85 30.01
N ILE A 379 17.94 -25.77 30.72
CA ILE A 379 18.14 -25.66 32.17
C ILE A 379 17.38 -26.78 32.91
N LEU A 380 16.11 -27.02 32.54
CA LEU A 380 15.31 -28.10 33.14
C LEU A 380 15.88 -29.48 32.82
N LEU A 381 16.34 -29.69 31.59
CA LEU A 381 16.98 -30.93 31.17
C LEU A 381 18.29 -31.18 31.90
N ASP A 382 19.16 -30.18 32.01
CA ASP A 382 20.47 -30.29 32.66
C ASP A 382 20.30 -30.60 34.16
N ARG A 383 19.23 -30.09 34.79
CA ARG A 383 18.79 -30.47 36.16
C ARG A 383 18.37 -31.93 36.24
N ASP A 384 17.43 -32.35 35.39
CA ASP A 384 16.84 -33.69 35.47
C ASP A 384 17.85 -34.79 35.10
N SER A 385 18.78 -34.50 34.18
CA SER A 385 19.86 -35.39 33.77
C SER A 385 21.12 -35.31 34.64
N GLN A 386 21.13 -34.46 35.67
CA GLN A 386 22.25 -34.27 36.61
C GLN A 386 23.61 -34.10 35.91
N VAL A 387 23.67 -33.16 34.97
CA VAL A 387 24.89 -32.93 34.18
C VAL A 387 26.06 -32.59 35.10
N LEU A 388 27.21 -33.24 34.86
CA LEU A 388 28.44 -33.02 35.63
C LEU A 388 28.86 -31.55 35.60
N HIS A 389 29.39 -31.04 36.71
CA HIS A 389 29.74 -29.61 36.91
C HIS A 389 28.56 -28.62 36.97
N THR A 390 27.32 -29.09 37.07
CA THR A 390 26.17 -28.24 37.43
C THR A 390 25.86 -28.36 38.94
N MET A 391 25.07 -27.43 39.49
CA MET A 391 24.61 -27.52 40.90
C MET A 391 23.84 -28.82 41.20
N TYR A 392 23.25 -29.42 40.16
CA TYR A 392 22.48 -30.66 40.25
C TYR A 392 23.27 -31.90 39.82
N GLY A 393 24.59 -31.79 39.59
CA GLY A 393 25.45 -32.93 39.29
C GLY A 393 25.56 -33.95 40.43
N GLU A 394 25.20 -33.55 41.66
CA GLU A 394 25.09 -34.40 42.85
C GLU A 394 23.74 -34.14 43.53
N SER A 395 22.95 -35.19 43.78
CA SER A 395 21.56 -35.05 44.27
C SER A 395 21.50 -34.43 45.67
N THR A 396 22.39 -34.84 46.57
CA THR A 396 22.48 -34.35 47.95
C THR A 396 22.85 -32.87 47.99
N ARG A 397 23.81 -32.44 47.16
CA ARG A 397 24.19 -31.04 47.03
C ARG A 397 23.04 -30.20 46.50
N GLY A 398 22.36 -30.64 45.44
CA GLY A 398 21.20 -29.93 44.88
C GLY A 398 20.08 -29.72 45.92
N MET A 399 19.76 -30.75 46.71
CA MET A 399 18.76 -30.65 47.77
C MET A 399 19.17 -29.67 48.87
N VAL A 400 20.44 -29.69 49.31
CA VAL A 400 20.95 -28.76 50.34
C VAL A 400 20.94 -27.32 49.84
N GLU A 401 21.35 -27.07 48.60
CA GLU A 401 21.32 -25.73 48.00
C GLU A 401 19.89 -25.23 47.83
N ASN A 402 18.95 -26.05 47.34
CA ASN A 402 17.53 -25.69 47.26
C ASN A 402 16.96 -25.33 48.65
N LEU A 403 17.33 -26.10 49.68
CA LEU A 403 16.91 -25.83 51.06
C LEU A 403 17.51 -24.53 51.61
N ASN A 404 18.77 -24.24 51.27
CA ASN A 404 19.43 -23.00 51.66
C ASN A 404 18.81 -21.80 50.94
N ASP A 405 18.49 -21.92 49.64
CA ASP A 405 17.79 -20.91 48.88
C ASP A 405 16.39 -20.65 49.47
N PHE A 406 15.65 -21.70 49.83
CA PHE A 406 14.38 -21.57 50.55
C PHE A 406 14.54 -20.78 51.85
N LYS A 407 15.45 -21.21 52.74
CA LYS A 407 15.70 -20.57 54.03
C LYS A 407 16.14 -19.11 53.92
N ALA A 408 16.89 -18.78 52.88
CA ALA A 408 17.46 -17.45 52.69
C ALA A 408 16.50 -16.48 51.98
N LYS A 409 15.69 -16.96 51.02
CA LYS A 409 14.93 -16.08 50.11
C LYS A 409 13.41 -16.22 50.23
N TYR A 410 12.90 -17.44 50.38
CA TYR A 410 11.47 -17.73 50.22
C TYR A 410 10.74 -17.94 51.56
N CYS A 411 11.45 -18.37 52.59
CA CYS A 411 10.94 -18.71 53.92
C CYS A 411 10.51 -17.46 54.70
N GLU A 412 9.24 -17.39 55.10
CA GLU A 412 8.69 -16.35 55.96
C GLU A 412 8.51 -16.86 57.40
N GLY A 413 9.06 -16.14 58.38
CA GLY A 413 9.04 -16.58 59.77
C GLY A 413 7.66 -16.58 60.43
N VAL A 414 6.70 -15.82 59.89
CA VAL A 414 5.31 -15.77 60.37
C VAL A 414 4.43 -16.89 59.81
N ASP A 415 4.89 -17.57 58.76
CA ASP A 415 4.16 -18.70 58.20
C ASP A 415 4.06 -19.87 59.17
N ALA A 416 2.97 -20.63 59.03
CA ALA A 416 2.61 -21.74 59.91
C ALA A 416 2.53 -21.35 61.40
N ASN A 417 1.89 -20.21 61.72
CA ASN A 417 1.73 -19.70 63.10
C ASN A 417 3.07 -19.51 63.83
N ASN A 418 4.04 -18.83 63.20
CA ASN A 418 5.42 -18.68 63.69
C ASN A 418 6.22 -19.99 63.81
N GLY A 419 5.74 -21.10 63.23
CA GLY A 419 6.41 -22.40 63.26
C GLY A 419 7.76 -22.42 62.55
N LEU A 420 8.00 -21.48 61.64
CA LEU A 420 9.24 -21.36 60.86
C LEU A 420 10.21 -20.28 61.39
N SER A 421 9.87 -19.61 62.51
CA SER A 421 10.66 -18.51 63.09
C SER A 421 12.09 -18.87 63.50
N GLY A 422 12.38 -20.15 63.76
CA GLY A 422 13.74 -20.66 64.03
C GLY A 422 14.41 -21.34 62.83
N TYR A 423 13.73 -21.42 61.69
CA TYR A 423 14.18 -22.13 60.50
C TYR A 423 14.51 -21.19 59.34
N CYS A 424 13.78 -20.07 59.21
CA CYS A 424 14.05 -19.04 58.23
C CYS A 424 15.23 -18.16 58.67
N ASN A 425 16.23 -17.99 57.81
CA ASN A 425 17.37 -17.08 58.06
C ASN A 425 17.06 -15.66 57.54
N SER A 426 15.81 -15.20 57.65
CA SER A 426 15.42 -13.92 57.06
C SER A 426 16.04 -12.77 57.85
N THR A 427 17.14 -12.21 57.36
CA THR A 427 17.45 -10.80 57.63
C THR A 427 16.25 -10.00 57.14
N GLN A 428 15.50 -9.40 58.08
CA GLN A 428 14.23 -8.67 57.89
C GLN A 428 14.29 -7.45 56.94
N SER A 429 15.33 -7.31 56.12
CA SER A 429 15.61 -6.13 55.31
C SER A 429 15.33 -6.30 53.82
N VAL A 430 14.90 -7.48 53.33
CA VAL A 430 14.53 -7.63 51.93
C VAL A 430 13.01 -7.39 51.79
N PRO A 431 12.57 -6.42 50.97
CA PRO A 431 11.14 -6.17 50.74
C PRO A 431 10.45 -7.44 50.20
N ASP A 432 9.10 -7.49 50.29
CA ASP A 432 8.11 -8.53 49.86
C ASP A 432 8.21 -9.02 48.39
N LYS A 433 9.41 -9.00 47.81
CA LYS A 433 9.69 -9.42 46.45
C LYS A 433 9.86 -10.93 46.32
N PHE A 434 10.27 -11.64 47.38
CA PHE A 434 10.63 -13.06 47.33
C PHE A 434 9.78 -14.00 48.19
N PHE A 435 9.16 -13.52 49.27
CA PHE A 435 8.41 -14.41 50.18
C PHE A 435 7.32 -15.19 49.45
N ASN A 436 7.28 -16.51 49.65
CA ASN A 436 6.28 -17.41 49.06
C ASN A 436 6.18 -17.40 47.53
N ARG A 437 7.13 -16.80 46.81
CA ARG A 437 7.13 -16.73 45.33
C ARG A 437 7.42 -18.08 44.68
N ASP A 438 8.07 -18.96 45.41
CA ASP A 438 8.38 -20.33 45.05
C ASP A 438 7.17 -21.29 45.13
N VAL A 439 6.04 -20.84 45.70
CA VAL A 439 4.79 -21.61 45.77
C VAL A 439 3.58 -20.87 45.18
N ASP A 440 3.61 -19.53 45.17
CA ASP A 440 2.53 -18.68 44.69
C ASP A 440 2.57 -18.52 43.15
N TYR A 441 2.00 -19.53 42.48
CA TYR A 441 1.84 -19.54 41.01
C TYR A 441 1.07 -18.32 40.50
N THR A 442 0.04 -17.86 41.22
CA THR A 442 -0.83 -16.78 40.74
C THR A 442 -0.06 -15.46 40.65
N ARG A 443 0.72 -15.13 41.68
CA ARG A 443 1.44 -13.85 41.75
C ARG A 443 2.71 -13.84 40.90
N VAL A 444 3.34 -15.00 40.67
CA VAL A 444 4.56 -15.13 39.86
C VAL A 444 4.28 -15.32 38.38
N PHE A 445 3.30 -16.16 38.04
CA PHE A 445 3.09 -16.59 36.66
C PHE A 445 1.74 -16.16 36.08
N ASP A 446 0.64 -16.33 36.82
CA ASP A 446 -0.71 -16.15 36.25
C ASP A 446 -1.06 -14.67 36.00
N LEU A 447 -0.90 -13.83 37.02
CA LEU A 447 -1.29 -12.42 37.01
C LEU A 447 -0.46 -11.53 36.07
N PRO A 448 0.89 -11.60 36.04
CA PRO A 448 1.66 -10.81 35.08
C PRO A 448 1.46 -11.33 33.65
N LEU A 449 1.14 -10.41 32.73
CA LEU A 449 1.10 -10.74 31.30
C LEU A 449 2.49 -10.82 30.70
N THR A 450 3.45 -10.10 31.26
CA THR A 450 4.85 -10.08 30.83
C THR A 450 5.77 -10.34 32.01
N LEU A 451 6.66 -11.31 31.83
CA LEU A 451 7.72 -11.70 32.76
C LEU A 451 9.04 -11.13 32.24
N ASP A 452 9.81 -10.48 33.10
CA ASP A 452 11.14 -9.94 32.77
C ASP A 452 12.18 -11.06 32.85
N VAL A 453 12.13 -11.98 31.89
CA VAL A 453 13.00 -13.15 31.83
C VAL A 453 13.65 -13.31 30.47
N ASP A 454 14.94 -13.61 30.46
CA ASP A 454 15.76 -13.87 29.28
C ASP A 454 16.81 -14.94 29.57
N TYR A 455 16.43 -16.20 29.37
CA TYR A 455 17.32 -17.33 29.59
C TYR A 455 18.41 -17.47 28.51
N SER A 456 18.43 -16.60 27.50
CA SER A 456 19.46 -16.61 26.47
C SER A 456 20.75 -15.92 26.91
N ASP A 457 20.69 -15.12 27.97
CA ASP A 457 21.84 -14.45 28.55
C ASP A 457 22.50 -15.28 29.67
N ALA A 458 23.69 -14.85 30.10
CA ALA A 458 24.45 -15.55 31.15
C ALA A 458 24.11 -15.06 32.56
N THR A 459 23.17 -14.14 32.70
CA THR A 459 22.89 -13.40 33.94
C THR A 459 21.52 -13.77 34.49
N LEU A 460 21.51 -14.65 35.48
CA LEU A 460 20.26 -15.05 36.12
C LEU A 460 19.63 -13.88 36.89
N THR A 461 18.48 -13.40 36.42
CA THR A 461 17.72 -12.33 37.08
C THR A 461 16.90 -12.86 38.27
N GLU A 462 16.47 -11.96 39.15
CA GLU A 462 15.64 -12.32 40.31
C GLU A 462 14.33 -13.05 39.90
N GLN A 463 13.67 -12.59 38.84
CA GLN A 463 12.43 -13.23 38.33
C GLN A 463 12.68 -14.59 37.68
N GLU A 464 13.82 -14.75 37.00
CA GLU A 464 14.23 -16.05 36.46
C GLU A 464 14.47 -17.07 37.58
N GLN A 465 15.14 -16.66 38.65
CA GLN A 465 15.34 -17.54 39.81
C GLN A 465 14.02 -17.92 40.47
N GLN A 466 13.05 -17.00 40.57
CA GLN A 466 11.72 -17.28 41.11
C GLN A 466 10.93 -18.29 40.27
N LEU A 467 11.01 -18.22 38.94
CA LEU A 467 10.33 -19.19 38.06
C LEU A 467 10.99 -20.57 38.11
N ILE A 468 12.32 -20.62 38.19
CA ILE A 468 13.05 -21.88 38.36
C ILE A 468 12.67 -22.52 39.69
N SER A 469 12.66 -21.78 40.80
CA SER A 469 12.29 -22.31 42.11
C SER A 469 10.81 -22.70 42.17
N LEU A 470 9.92 -21.91 41.57
CA LEU A 470 8.50 -22.25 41.44
C LEU A 470 8.31 -23.60 40.73
N PHE A 471 9.00 -23.80 39.61
CA PHE A 471 8.94 -25.08 38.91
C PHE A 471 9.52 -26.22 39.76
N GLN A 472 10.63 -25.99 40.46
CA GLN A 472 11.26 -26.99 41.32
C GLN A 472 10.29 -27.45 42.41
N ASN A 473 9.69 -26.53 43.14
CA ASN A 473 8.72 -26.84 44.18
C ASN A 473 7.47 -27.52 43.65
N LEU A 474 6.90 -27.04 42.53
CA LEU A 474 5.72 -27.66 41.91
C LEU A 474 6.02 -29.04 41.34
N SER A 475 7.25 -29.28 40.87
CA SER A 475 7.68 -30.58 40.34
C SER A 475 7.97 -31.63 41.43
N LEU A 476 7.86 -31.26 42.71
CA LEU A 476 7.78 -32.07 43.95
C LEU A 476 8.80 -33.21 44.17
N ARG A 477 9.77 -33.43 43.27
CA ARG A 477 10.73 -34.53 43.45
C ARG A 477 12.07 -34.21 42.80
N ASP A 478 13.08 -33.99 43.64
CA ASP A 478 14.48 -33.94 43.22
C ASP A 478 14.83 -35.20 42.39
N PRO A 479 15.80 -35.10 41.46
CA PRO A 479 16.34 -36.29 40.81
C PRO A 479 16.98 -37.19 41.89
N VAL A 480 16.28 -38.28 42.24
CA VAL A 480 16.61 -39.17 43.37
C VAL A 480 17.91 -39.97 43.12
N TYR A 481 18.40 -40.02 41.89
CA TYR A 481 19.45 -40.97 41.48
C TYR A 481 20.71 -40.27 41.00
N GLY A 482 21.35 -39.50 41.89
CA GLY A 482 22.76 -39.14 41.73
C GLY A 482 23.62 -40.34 42.10
N LEU A 483 24.44 -40.82 41.17
CA LEU A 483 25.53 -41.73 41.49
C LEU A 483 26.46 -40.96 42.44
N ASP A 484 26.41 -41.28 43.73
CA ASP A 484 27.37 -40.81 44.72
C ASP A 484 28.76 -40.95 44.08
N ASN A 485 29.42 -39.80 43.82
CA ASN A 485 30.76 -39.66 43.24
C ASN A 485 30.93 -39.53 41.72
N GLY A 486 29.91 -39.21 40.92
CA GLY A 486 30.12 -38.80 39.52
C GLY A 486 30.77 -39.88 38.63
N LYS A 487 30.79 -41.14 39.08
CA LYS A 487 31.08 -42.26 38.21
C LYS A 487 29.86 -42.38 37.31
N THR A 488 30.04 -42.04 36.03
CA THR A 488 29.13 -42.40 34.92
C THR A 488 28.50 -43.76 35.17
N ALA A 489 27.25 -43.95 34.71
CA ALA A 489 26.45 -45.18 34.66
C ALA A 489 27.17 -46.39 34.01
N GLN A 490 28.39 -46.69 34.45
CA GLN A 490 29.22 -47.79 34.05
C GLN A 490 28.94 -48.90 35.06
N LYS A 491 28.11 -49.84 34.61
CA LYS A 491 27.77 -51.12 35.25
C LYS A 491 26.90 -51.05 36.50
N GLN A 492 25.69 -50.53 36.37
CA GLN A 492 24.60 -51.18 37.09
C GLN A 492 24.03 -52.26 36.18
N ASP A 493 24.26 -53.53 36.53
CA ASP A 493 23.72 -54.73 35.87
C ASP A 493 22.19 -54.88 36.02
N LYS A 494 21.48 -53.76 36.21
CA LYS A 494 20.01 -53.69 36.29
C LYS A 494 19.50 -52.83 35.14
N THR A 495 19.20 -53.50 34.02
CA THR A 495 18.56 -52.88 32.85
C THR A 495 17.24 -52.22 33.18
N ASP A 496 16.52 -52.74 34.17
CA ASP A 496 15.13 -52.35 34.45
C ASP A 496 15.06 -51.00 35.21
N ASP A 497 15.91 -50.78 36.22
CA ASP A 497 15.99 -49.52 36.96
C ASP A 497 16.38 -48.34 36.04
N PHE A 498 17.22 -48.60 35.03
CA PHE A 498 17.64 -47.59 34.05
C PHE A 498 16.55 -47.28 33.02
N GLN A 499 15.78 -48.29 32.60
CA GLN A 499 14.60 -48.08 31.76
C GLN A 499 13.52 -47.28 32.49
N ASP A 500 13.29 -47.58 33.77
CA ASP A 500 12.38 -46.82 34.62
C ASP A 500 12.81 -45.36 34.79
N LEU A 501 14.11 -45.13 34.98
CA LEU A 501 14.67 -43.78 35.04
C LEU A 501 14.43 -43.03 33.72
N HIS A 502 14.72 -43.65 32.58
CA HIS A 502 14.49 -43.02 31.27
C HIS A 502 13.03 -42.65 31.04
N GLN A 503 12.10 -43.50 31.48
CA GLN A 503 10.67 -43.20 31.39
C GLN A 503 10.29 -42.02 32.29
N VAL A 504 10.74 -42.00 33.55
CA VAL A 504 10.49 -40.85 34.45
C VAL A 504 11.09 -39.55 33.92
N LEU A 505 12.29 -39.61 33.35
CA LEU A 505 12.94 -38.45 32.71
C LEU A 505 12.18 -37.99 31.48
N ALA A 506 11.64 -38.91 30.66
CA ALA A 506 10.80 -38.56 29.51
C ALA A 506 9.52 -37.85 29.95
N ALA A 507 8.82 -38.37 30.96
CA ALA A 507 7.64 -37.74 31.53
C ALA A 507 7.92 -36.33 32.07
N ARG A 508 9.05 -36.19 32.79
CA ARG A 508 9.49 -34.89 33.34
C ARG A 508 9.88 -33.91 32.25
N GLN A 509 10.59 -34.34 31.22
CA GLN A 509 10.92 -33.49 30.08
C GLN A 509 9.67 -33.00 29.35
N LEU A 510 8.64 -33.83 29.24
CA LEU A 510 7.38 -33.40 28.64
C LEU A 510 6.72 -32.28 29.47
N VAL A 511 6.61 -32.47 30.78
CA VAL A 511 6.08 -31.45 31.70
C VAL A 511 6.95 -30.19 31.70
N GLY A 512 8.27 -30.35 31.75
CA GLY A 512 9.25 -29.26 31.68
C GLY A 512 9.15 -28.48 30.37
N ASN A 513 8.98 -29.16 29.23
CA ASN A 513 8.82 -28.51 27.94
C ASN A 513 7.51 -27.73 27.84
N THR A 514 6.42 -28.27 28.39
CA THR A 514 5.13 -27.56 28.38
C THR A 514 5.16 -26.32 29.26
N PHE A 515 5.74 -26.41 30.47
CA PHE A 515 5.96 -25.26 31.34
C PHE A 515 6.92 -24.25 30.72
N ALA A 516 8.02 -24.72 30.11
CA ALA A 516 8.97 -23.87 29.41
C ALA A 516 8.33 -23.07 28.27
N ASN A 517 7.41 -23.70 27.53
CA ASN A 517 6.67 -23.02 26.48
C ASN A 517 5.74 -21.94 27.06
N GLN A 518 5.10 -22.19 28.20
CA GLN A 518 4.24 -21.22 28.87
C GLN A 518 5.04 -20.02 29.40
N VAL A 519 6.17 -20.27 30.07
CA VAL A 519 7.10 -19.22 30.53
C VAL A 519 7.63 -18.42 29.35
N ALA A 520 8.03 -19.09 28.27
CA ALA A 520 8.57 -18.41 27.10
C ALA A 520 7.55 -17.49 26.42
N MET A 521 6.27 -17.88 26.31
CA MET A 521 5.21 -17.02 25.73
C MET A 521 5.00 -15.73 26.53
N LYS A 522 5.21 -15.79 27.86
CA LYS A 522 5.13 -14.65 28.76
C LYS A 522 6.45 -13.90 28.93
N ALA A 523 7.57 -14.40 28.41
CA ALA A 523 8.86 -13.72 28.51
C ALA A 523 8.87 -12.39 27.75
N LYS A 524 9.72 -11.45 28.20
CA LYS A 524 9.85 -10.12 27.60
C LYS A 524 10.11 -10.21 26.09
N GLY A 525 9.30 -9.48 25.33
CA GLY A 525 9.32 -9.53 23.87
C GLY A 525 10.24 -8.49 23.22
N ASN A 526 9.85 -8.08 22.02
CA ASN A 526 10.40 -6.92 21.34
C ASN A 526 9.56 -5.67 21.66
N GLY A 527 10.18 -4.62 22.20
CA GLY A 527 9.53 -3.39 22.66
C GLY A 527 9.03 -2.44 21.56
N SER A 528 9.23 -2.75 20.27
CA SER A 528 8.88 -1.85 19.15
C SER A 528 7.43 -1.34 19.14
N SER A 529 6.48 -2.08 19.70
CA SER A 529 5.06 -1.69 19.78
C SER A 529 4.60 -1.26 21.17
N ALA A 530 5.49 -1.29 22.17
CA ALA A 530 5.14 -1.10 23.58
C ALA A 530 4.43 0.23 23.83
N THR A 531 4.96 1.33 23.30
CA THR A 531 4.37 2.67 23.44
C THR A 531 2.95 2.71 22.87
N TYR A 532 2.71 2.09 21.71
CA TYR A 532 1.39 2.05 21.09
C TYR A 532 0.42 1.18 21.89
N MET A 533 0.88 0.05 22.43
CA MET A 533 0.09 -0.83 23.31
C MET A 533 -0.30 -0.13 24.61
N LYS A 534 0.65 0.58 25.25
CA LYS A 534 0.37 1.44 26.41
C LYS A 534 -0.70 2.48 26.07
N ASN A 535 -0.61 3.13 24.90
CA ASN A 535 -1.61 4.09 24.44
C ASN A 535 -3.01 3.46 24.25
N VAL A 536 -3.10 2.25 23.70
CA VAL A 536 -4.38 1.52 23.59
C VAL A 536 -4.98 1.27 24.98
N LEU A 537 -4.18 0.81 25.94
CA LEU A 537 -4.65 0.60 27.32
C LEU A 537 -5.09 1.90 28.00
N THR A 538 -4.38 3.01 27.77
CA THR A 538 -4.80 4.32 28.33
C THR A 538 -6.12 4.81 27.72
N LYS A 539 -6.38 4.52 26.44
CA LYS A 539 -7.67 4.83 25.81
C LYS A 539 -8.83 4.02 26.38
N LEU A 540 -8.54 2.82 26.88
CA LEU A 540 -9.51 1.98 27.60
C LEU A 540 -9.73 2.43 29.06
N GLY A 541 -9.04 3.49 29.51
CA GLY A 541 -9.23 4.08 30.84
C GLY A 541 -8.24 3.59 31.91
N LEU A 542 -7.22 2.80 31.56
CA LEU A 542 -6.14 2.48 32.50
C LEU A 542 -5.21 3.68 32.68
N GLY A 543 -4.79 3.95 33.92
CA GLY A 543 -3.72 4.92 34.17
C GLY A 543 -2.41 4.50 33.51
N ALA A 544 -1.59 5.45 33.05
CA ALA A 544 -0.33 5.14 32.36
C ALA A 544 0.65 4.30 33.21
N ALA A 545 0.62 4.49 34.53
CA ALA A 545 1.39 3.69 35.48
C ALA A 545 0.89 2.24 35.54
N ASP A 546 -0.42 2.03 35.56
CA ASP A 546 -1.02 0.70 35.63
C ASP A 546 -0.90 -0.05 34.30
N ALA A 547 -0.99 0.66 33.17
CA ALA A 547 -0.68 0.09 31.87
C ALA A 547 0.76 -0.42 31.82
N THR A 548 1.73 0.37 32.32
CA THR A 548 3.14 -0.05 32.37
C THR A 548 3.34 -1.23 33.32
N LYS A 549 2.65 -1.28 34.46
CA LYS A 549 2.70 -2.43 35.37
C LYS A 549 2.12 -3.71 34.75
N LEU A 550 1.08 -3.60 33.92
CA LEU A 550 0.40 -4.76 33.34
C LEU A 550 1.21 -5.42 32.21
N ILE A 551 1.79 -4.62 31.31
CA ILE A 551 2.47 -5.13 30.11
C ILE A 551 4.00 -4.95 30.12
N GLY A 552 4.54 -4.23 31.09
CA GLY A 552 5.97 -3.92 31.16
C GLY A 552 6.45 -2.96 30.07
N ASP A 553 7.76 -2.82 29.95
CA ASP A 553 8.40 -2.00 28.91
C ASP A 553 8.58 -2.75 27.59
N ASN A 554 8.70 -4.08 27.64
CA ASN A 554 8.83 -4.96 26.49
C ASN A 554 7.74 -6.04 26.54
N PRO A 555 6.54 -5.77 25.99
CA PRO A 555 5.40 -6.67 26.14
C PRO A 555 5.72 -8.05 25.56
N SER A 556 5.36 -9.10 26.31
CA SER A 556 5.51 -10.49 25.91
C SER A 556 4.65 -10.86 24.70
N TYR A 557 4.95 -11.96 24.03
CA TYR A 557 4.10 -12.46 22.94
C TYR A 557 2.64 -12.60 23.40
N GLU A 558 2.42 -13.15 24.59
CA GLU A 558 1.09 -13.33 25.15
C GLU A 558 0.37 -12.00 25.44
N ALA A 559 1.07 -11.00 26.00
CA ALA A 559 0.51 -9.67 26.21
C ALA A 559 0.14 -8.98 24.89
N GLN A 560 0.98 -9.11 23.86
CA GLN A 560 0.72 -8.55 22.53
C GLN A 560 -0.53 -9.18 21.90
N MET A 561 -0.65 -10.51 21.98
CA MET A 561 -1.81 -11.24 21.49
C MET A 561 -3.07 -10.90 22.27
N GLU A 562 -3.02 -10.74 23.60
CA GLU A 562 -4.19 -10.32 24.38
C GLU A 562 -4.68 -8.94 23.93
N ILE A 563 -3.78 -7.99 23.70
CA ILE A 563 -4.17 -6.65 23.25
C ILE A 563 -4.84 -6.71 21.87
N LEU A 564 -4.24 -7.44 20.93
CA LEU A 564 -4.74 -7.56 19.56
C LEU A 564 -6.08 -8.31 19.46
N THR A 565 -6.30 -9.26 20.36
CA THR A 565 -7.44 -10.20 20.25
C THR A 565 -8.59 -9.83 21.16
N LYS A 566 -8.33 -9.10 22.25
CA LYS A 566 -9.37 -8.69 23.21
C LYS A 566 -9.47 -7.17 23.34
N LYS A 567 -8.36 -6.50 23.69
CA LYS A 567 -8.40 -5.09 24.11
C LYS A 567 -8.70 -4.15 22.94
N LEU A 568 -8.20 -4.44 21.75
CA LEU A 568 -8.41 -3.60 20.57
C LEU A 568 -9.90 -3.50 20.17
N TYR A 569 -10.65 -4.59 20.34
CA TYR A 569 -12.10 -4.63 20.04
C TYR A 569 -12.96 -3.94 21.10
N GLN A 570 -12.40 -3.63 22.27
CA GLN A 570 -13.10 -2.90 23.32
C GLN A 570 -13.09 -1.38 23.09
N ASP A 571 -12.26 -0.87 22.17
CA ASP A 571 -12.23 0.56 21.82
C ASP A 571 -13.48 0.91 20.99
N PRO A 572 -14.36 1.83 21.43
CA PRO A 572 -15.52 2.26 20.64
C PRO A 572 -15.13 2.85 19.28
N ALA A 573 -13.92 3.40 19.15
CA ALA A 573 -13.42 3.88 17.86
C ALA A 573 -13.25 2.74 16.85
N PHE A 574 -13.02 1.50 17.29
CA PHE A 574 -12.96 0.35 16.38
C PHE A 574 -14.30 0.19 15.62
N TYR A 575 -15.42 0.26 16.33
CA TYR A 575 -16.76 0.16 15.73
C TYR A 575 -17.13 1.36 14.85
N ALA A 576 -16.70 2.57 15.20
CA ALA A 576 -16.89 3.73 14.33
C ALA A 576 -16.16 3.56 12.98
N ASN A 577 -14.97 2.96 12.99
CA ASN A 577 -14.17 2.70 11.79
C ASN A 577 -14.67 1.51 10.96
N LEU A 578 -15.58 0.69 11.48
CA LEU A 578 -16.29 -0.33 10.70
C LEU A 578 -17.36 0.27 9.79
N TYR A 579 -17.76 1.53 10.02
CA TYR A 579 -18.67 2.29 9.14
C TYR A 579 -17.93 3.10 8.05
N ASP A 580 -16.62 2.88 7.90
CA ASP A 580 -15.82 3.54 6.87
C ASP A 580 -16.08 2.95 5.46
N THR A 581 -15.19 3.19 4.50
CA THR A 581 -15.31 2.67 3.13
C THR A 581 -15.26 1.13 3.11
N PRO A 582 -16.03 0.48 2.21
CA PRO A 582 -16.07 -0.98 2.14
C PRO A 582 -14.69 -1.61 1.88
N ALA A 583 -13.84 -0.94 1.09
CA ALA A 583 -12.46 -1.36 0.87
C ALA A 583 -11.63 -1.36 2.17
N ASN A 584 -11.84 -0.38 3.07
CA ASN A 584 -11.20 -0.39 4.37
C ASN A 584 -11.75 -1.49 5.28
N VAL A 585 -13.07 -1.74 5.26
CA VAL A 585 -13.68 -2.86 5.99
C VAL A 585 -13.07 -4.20 5.57
N ASP A 586 -12.91 -4.43 4.27
CA ASP A 586 -12.28 -5.64 3.74
C ASP A 586 -10.80 -5.77 4.18
N ARG A 587 -10.06 -4.67 4.22
CA ARG A 587 -8.67 -4.66 4.75
C ARG A 587 -8.64 -5.00 6.24
N GLN A 588 -9.56 -4.47 7.06
CA GLN A 588 -9.57 -4.82 8.49
C GLN A 588 -9.97 -6.28 8.66
N LYS A 589 -10.92 -6.79 7.87
CA LYS A 589 -11.30 -8.20 7.89
C LYS A 589 -10.10 -9.12 7.63
N VAL A 590 -9.29 -8.82 6.61
CA VAL A 590 -8.07 -9.60 6.34
C VAL A 590 -7.08 -9.53 7.50
N ALA A 591 -6.91 -8.36 8.12
CA ALA A 591 -6.03 -8.21 9.29
C ALA A 591 -6.53 -9.03 10.50
N ILE A 592 -7.84 -9.03 10.75
CA ILE A 592 -8.48 -9.83 11.81
C ILE A 592 -8.29 -11.33 11.53
N THR A 593 -8.54 -11.78 10.29
CA THR A 593 -8.32 -13.18 9.90
C THR A 593 -6.86 -13.59 10.04
N ALA A 594 -5.90 -12.70 9.77
CA ALA A 594 -4.49 -12.99 9.98
C ALA A 594 -4.17 -13.22 11.46
N VAL A 595 -4.72 -12.40 12.37
CA VAL A 595 -4.57 -12.59 13.82
C VAL A 595 -5.25 -13.88 14.28
N ASP A 596 -6.43 -14.20 13.75
CA ASP A 596 -7.17 -15.42 14.04
C ASP A 596 -6.37 -16.68 13.66
N LEU A 597 -5.76 -16.70 12.47
CA LEU A 597 -4.87 -17.79 12.04
C LEU A 597 -3.65 -17.97 12.98
N MET A 598 -3.13 -16.88 13.54
CA MET A 598 -2.06 -16.96 14.54
C MET A 598 -2.56 -17.59 15.84
N GLN A 599 -3.76 -17.22 16.31
CA GLN A 599 -4.38 -17.84 17.47
C GLN A 599 -4.69 -19.32 17.25
N GLU A 600 -5.17 -19.71 16.07
CA GLU A 600 -5.42 -21.10 15.71
C GLU A 600 -4.13 -21.93 15.72
N ARG A 601 -3.02 -21.37 15.21
CA ARG A 601 -1.70 -22.00 15.29
C ARG A 601 -1.29 -22.26 16.74
N ASP A 602 -1.45 -21.26 17.60
CA ASP A 602 -1.07 -21.37 19.02
C ASP A 602 -1.99 -22.33 19.78
N PHE A 603 -3.29 -22.33 19.46
CA PHE A 603 -4.27 -23.27 19.98
C PHE A 603 -3.94 -24.70 19.57
N LEU A 604 -3.59 -24.93 18.30
CA LEU A 604 -3.11 -26.24 17.82
C LEU A 604 -1.85 -26.68 18.57
N GLY A 605 -0.92 -25.77 18.80
CA GLY A 605 0.27 -26.03 19.63
C GLY A 605 -0.08 -26.45 21.05
N SER A 606 -1.08 -25.79 21.65
CA SER A 606 -1.60 -26.13 22.98
C SER A 606 -2.29 -27.50 23.01
N LEU A 607 -3.13 -27.80 22.01
CA LEU A 607 -3.78 -29.09 21.87
C LEU A 607 -2.78 -30.23 21.73
N LYS A 608 -1.74 -30.07 20.89
CA LYS A 608 -0.67 -31.07 20.76
C LYS A 608 0.03 -31.34 22.08
N ARG A 609 0.34 -30.28 22.86
CA ARG A 609 0.94 -30.43 24.19
C ARG A 609 0.00 -31.16 25.17
N LYS A 610 -1.30 -30.82 25.13
CA LYS A 610 -2.32 -31.49 25.96
C LYS A 610 -2.46 -32.97 25.59
N GLU A 611 -2.46 -33.29 24.30
CA GLU A 611 -2.51 -34.66 23.80
C GLU A 611 -1.31 -35.47 24.27
N MET A 612 -0.09 -34.92 24.13
CA MET A 612 1.12 -35.58 24.65
C MET A 612 1.04 -35.82 26.16
N LEU A 613 0.62 -34.83 26.95
CA LEU A 613 0.49 -34.97 28.42
C LEU A 613 -0.57 -36.00 28.82
N LEU A 614 -1.68 -36.08 28.10
CA LEU A 614 -2.73 -37.07 28.35
C LEU A 614 -2.28 -38.48 27.99
N SER A 615 -1.53 -38.64 26.89
CA SER A 615 -0.94 -39.92 26.49
C SER A 615 0.03 -40.43 27.56
N GLU A 616 0.90 -39.56 28.08
CA GLU A 616 1.83 -39.90 29.16
C GLU A 616 1.08 -40.27 30.46
N LEU A 617 0.05 -39.50 30.84
CA LEU A 617 -0.76 -39.80 32.02
C LEU A 617 -1.50 -41.14 31.89
N LEU A 618 -1.97 -41.47 30.69
CA LEU A 618 -2.57 -42.77 30.40
C LEU A 618 -1.55 -43.90 30.53
N GLU A 619 -0.35 -43.72 29.96
CA GLU A 619 0.75 -44.68 30.07
C GLU A 619 1.13 -44.95 31.53
N MET A 620 1.31 -43.90 32.33
CA MET A 620 1.58 -44.02 33.76
C MET A 620 0.49 -44.80 34.52
N LYS A 621 -0.78 -44.60 34.18
CA LYS A 621 -1.91 -45.33 34.79
C LYS A 621 -1.95 -46.80 34.37
N LEU A 622 -1.73 -47.07 33.08
CA LEU A 622 -1.68 -48.44 32.55
C LEU A 622 -0.53 -49.22 33.17
N ARG A 623 0.62 -48.59 33.33
CA ARG A 623 1.79 -49.18 33.97
C ARG A 623 1.50 -49.55 35.43
N ARG A 624 0.96 -48.61 36.22
CA ARG A 624 0.54 -48.89 37.60
C ARG A 624 -0.41 -50.08 37.68
N ARG A 625 -1.37 -50.16 36.75
CA ARG A 625 -2.31 -51.28 36.70
C ARG A 625 -1.64 -52.61 36.31
N SER A 626 -0.68 -52.58 35.40
CA SER A 626 0.12 -53.75 35.03
C SER A 626 0.96 -54.25 36.21
N GLU A 627 1.55 -53.35 36.97
CA GLU A 627 2.33 -53.68 38.17
C GLU A 627 1.45 -54.31 39.27
N GLU A 628 0.25 -53.76 39.51
CA GLU A 628 -0.76 -54.33 40.41
C GLU A 628 -1.16 -55.77 40.00
N LEU A 629 -1.39 -56.00 38.70
CA LEU A 629 -1.75 -57.32 38.18
C LEU A 629 -0.59 -58.32 38.29
N ASN A 630 0.64 -57.90 37.99
CA ASN A 630 1.82 -58.75 38.10
C ASN A 630 2.12 -59.14 39.55
N GLN A 631 1.92 -58.21 40.50
CA GLN A 631 2.05 -58.49 41.94
C GLN A 631 0.95 -59.43 42.44
N GLY A 632 -0.30 -59.24 41.99
CA GLY A 632 -1.42 -60.14 42.32
C GLY A 632 -1.24 -61.56 41.78
N ALA A 633 -0.78 -61.71 40.54
CA ALA A 633 -0.52 -63.01 39.94
C ALA A 633 0.64 -63.78 40.61
N SER A 634 1.66 -63.07 41.13
CA SER A 634 2.72 -63.70 41.93
C SER A 634 2.27 -64.13 43.33
N ALA A 635 1.17 -63.55 43.85
CA ALA A 635 0.63 -63.91 45.15
C ALA A 635 -0.30 -65.14 45.13
N GLU A 636 -0.99 -65.39 44.01
CA GLU A 636 -1.82 -66.61 43.81
C GLU A 636 -1.02 -67.83 43.33
N GLY A 637 0.24 -67.63 42.89
CA GLY A 637 1.15 -68.70 42.44
C GLY A 637 2.06 -69.33 43.52
N ARG A 638 1.89 -68.95 44.79
CA ARG A 638 2.52 -69.58 45.97
C ARG A 638 1.45 -70.17 46.87
#